data_AF-A5BQ00-F1
#
_entry.id   AF-A5BQ00-F1
#
_cell.length_a   1.000
_cell.length_b   1.000
_cell.length_c   1.000
_cell.angle_alpha   90.00
_cell.angle_beta   90.00
_cell.angle_gamma   90.00
#
_symmetry.space_group_name_H-M   'P 1'
#
loop_
_entity.id
_entity.type
_entity.pdbx_description
1 polymer ?
#
loop_
_entity_poly.entity_id
_entity_poly.type
_entity_poly.pdbx_seq_one_letter_code
_entity_poly.pdbx_strand_id
1 'polypeptide(L)'
;MDSDDDSAVINDRVKGSLKVTRAFGAGFLKQPKWNNALLEMFKIEYVGTSPYLSCSPSLYHHRLGLKDRFLILSSDGLYQYFTNQEAVSQVEMFLASSPEGDPAQHLIEEVLFRAAKKASMDFHELLDIPQGDRRRYHDDLSIIVISLEGRIWRSSV
;
A
#
# COMPACT_ATOMS: atom_id res chain seq x y z
N MET A 1 -23.68 -0.99 5.18
CA MET A 1 -23.41 -0.60 6.57
C MET A 1 -24.77 -0.28 7.14
N ASP A 2 -25.29 -1.10 8.05
CA ASP A 2 -26.36 -0.62 8.92
C ASP A 2 -25.74 0.51 9.75
N SER A 3 -26.27 1.72 9.56
CA SER A 3 -25.58 3.00 9.66
C SER A 3 -25.86 3.73 10.97
N ASP A 4 -25.90 3.02 12.09
CA ASP A 4 -26.34 3.60 13.38
C ASP A 4 -25.21 3.81 14.40
N ASP A 5 -23.95 3.63 13.99
CA ASP A 5 -22.79 3.94 14.85
C ASP A 5 -22.02 5.16 14.34
N ASP A 6 -22.30 6.32 14.91
CA ASP A 6 -21.61 7.60 14.63
C ASP A 6 -20.10 7.54 14.92
N SER A 7 -19.66 6.55 15.72
CA SER A 7 -18.26 6.32 16.09
C SER A 7 -17.58 5.24 15.24
N ALA A 8 -18.20 4.80 14.14
CA ALA A 8 -17.64 3.76 13.27
C ALA A 8 -16.26 4.12 12.71
N VAL A 9 -15.97 5.41 12.50
CA VAL A 9 -14.67 5.94 12.09
C VAL A 9 -14.25 7.06 13.03
N ILE A 10 -13.06 6.91 13.64
CA ILE A 10 -12.48 7.87 14.60
C ILE A 10 -11.04 8.13 14.17
N ASN A 11 -10.65 9.40 14.01
CA ASN A 11 -9.31 9.81 13.59
C ASN A 11 -8.83 9.07 12.33
N ASP A 12 -9.71 9.01 11.30
CA ASP A 12 -9.49 8.30 10.04
C ASP A 12 -9.20 6.79 10.17
N ARG A 13 -9.70 6.17 11.26
CA ARG A 13 -9.54 4.75 11.53
C ARG A 13 -10.87 4.10 11.89
N VAL A 14 -11.12 2.91 11.36
CA VAL A 14 -12.25 2.05 11.71
C VAL A 14 -12.18 1.71 13.19
N LYS A 15 -13.17 2.18 13.97
CA LYS A 15 -13.23 2.09 15.44
C LYS A 15 -11.90 2.46 16.11
N GLY A 16 -11.22 3.50 15.61
CA GLY A 16 -9.91 3.95 16.09
C GLY A 16 -8.74 2.98 15.83
N SER A 17 -9.01 1.80 15.25
CA SER A 17 -8.08 0.66 15.26
C SER A 17 -7.30 0.50 13.96
N LEU A 18 -7.94 0.58 12.79
CA LEU A 18 -7.28 0.37 11.49
C LEU A 18 -7.58 1.51 10.51
N LYS A 19 -6.58 1.97 9.74
CA LYS A 19 -6.77 2.97 8.67
C LYS A 19 -7.49 2.43 7.42
N VAL A 20 -7.57 1.11 7.27
CA VAL A 20 -8.19 0.44 6.13
C VAL A 20 -9.58 -0.05 6.49
N THR A 21 -10.51 -0.01 5.53
CA THR A 21 -11.88 -0.55 5.67
C THR A 21 -11.99 -2.01 5.20
N ARG A 22 -10.92 -2.54 4.60
CA ARG A 22 -10.83 -3.93 4.14
C ARG A 22 -9.49 -4.54 4.50
N ALA A 23 -9.51 -5.69 5.16
CA ALA A 23 -8.30 -6.48 5.43
C ALA A 23 -8.64 -7.92 5.77
N PHE A 24 -7.67 -8.82 5.55
CA PHE A 24 -7.66 -10.12 6.22
C PHE A 24 -7.36 -9.94 7.72
N GLY A 25 -7.68 -10.95 8.55
CA GLY A 25 -7.48 -10.85 10.01
C GLY A 25 -8.45 -9.88 10.70
N ALA A 26 -8.00 -9.25 11.80
CA ALA A 26 -8.76 -8.27 12.60
C ALA A 26 -10.20 -8.69 12.93
N GLY A 27 -10.38 -9.94 13.39
CA GLY A 27 -11.69 -10.54 13.62
C GLY A 27 -12.59 -9.74 14.57
N PHE A 28 -12.00 -9.03 15.52
CA PHE A 28 -12.71 -8.16 16.48
C PHE A 28 -13.50 -7.02 15.82
N LEU A 29 -13.14 -6.61 14.59
CA LEU A 29 -13.89 -5.64 13.79
C LEU A 29 -14.91 -6.29 12.84
N LYS A 30 -15.00 -7.62 12.82
CA LYS A 30 -15.83 -8.38 11.88
C LYS A 30 -17.02 -9.05 12.53
N GLN A 31 -16.87 -9.56 13.75
CA GLN A 31 -17.96 -10.19 14.49
C GLN A 31 -17.81 -9.93 16.00
N PRO A 32 -18.90 -9.64 16.72
CA PRO A 32 -18.87 -9.39 18.17
C PRO A 32 -18.20 -10.51 18.97
N LYS A 33 -18.38 -11.78 18.57
CA LYS A 33 -17.78 -12.93 19.27
C LYS A 33 -16.25 -12.87 19.36
N TRP A 34 -15.60 -12.33 18.32
CA TRP A 34 -14.14 -12.19 18.29
C TRP A 34 -13.68 -11.00 19.12
N ASN A 35 -14.49 -9.94 19.19
CA ASN A 35 -14.25 -8.82 20.09
C ASN A 35 -14.39 -9.26 21.55
N ASN A 36 -15.43 -10.03 21.87
CA ASN A 36 -15.69 -10.52 23.22
C ASN A 36 -14.62 -11.49 23.75
N ALA A 37 -13.87 -12.14 22.86
CA ALA A 37 -12.75 -13.01 23.19
C ALA A 37 -11.47 -12.26 23.57
N LEU A 38 -11.40 -10.94 23.37
CA LEU A 38 -10.25 -10.12 23.74
C LEU A 38 -10.24 -9.77 25.23
N LEU A 39 -9.05 -9.44 25.75
CA LEU A 39 -8.94 -8.76 27.04
C LEU A 39 -9.64 -7.40 26.97
N GLU A 40 -10.22 -6.96 28.08
CA GLU A 40 -11.05 -5.75 28.16
C GLU A 40 -10.38 -4.51 27.51
N MET A 41 -9.07 -4.33 27.76
CA MET A 41 -8.29 -3.22 27.22
C MET A 41 -8.14 -3.21 25.68
N PHE A 42 -8.44 -4.31 24.99
CA PHE A 42 -8.35 -4.43 23.53
C PHE A 42 -9.73 -4.52 22.86
N LYS A 43 -10.82 -4.54 23.64
CA LYS A 43 -12.16 -4.54 23.09
C LYS A 43 -12.48 -3.18 22.50
N ILE A 44 -13.22 -3.20 21.40
CA ILE A 44 -13.93 -2.02 20.93
C ILE A 44 -15.37 -2.04 21.46
N GLU A 45 -15.99 -0.87 21.53
CA GLU A 45 -17.43 -0.77 21.65
C GLU A 45 -18.07 -1.20 20.32
N TYR A 46 -18.51 -2.46 20.26
CA TYR A 46 -19.12 -3.03 19.07
C TYR A 46 -20.63 -2.81 19.11
N VAL A 47 -21.15 -2.01 18.17
CA VAL A 47 -22.58 -1.72 18.07
C VAL A 47 -23.23 -2.65 17.06
N GLY A 48 -24.29 -3.35 17.49
CA GLY A 48 -24.99 -4.32 16.65
C GLY A 48 -24.16 -5.56 16.31
N THR A 49 -24.42 -6.15 15.14
CA THR A 49 -23.76 -7.40 14.69
C THR A 49 -23.12 -7.28 13.31
N SER A 50 -23.32 -6.16 12.63
CA SER A 50 -22.77 -5.90 11.30
C SER A 50 -21.25 -5.71 11.35
N PRO A 51 -20.48 -6.23 10.36
CA PRO A 51 -19.03 -6.07 10.32
C PRO A 51 -18.61 -4.62 10.02
N TYR A 52 -17.66 -4.08 10.78
CA TYR A 52 -17.02 -2.80 10.47
C TYR A 52 -15.92 -2.95 9.40
N LEU A 53 -15.36 -4.15 9.27
CA LEU A 53 -14.28 -4.46 8.33
C LEU A 53 -14.66 -5.60 7.41
N SER A 54 -14.41 -5.47 6.10
CA SER A 54 -14.60 -6.57 5.15
C SER A 54 -13.26 -7.23 4.78
N CYS A 55 -13.28 -8.49 4.36
CA CYS A 55 -12.13 -9.10 3.66
C CYS A 55 -12.41 -9.36 2.17
N SER A 56 -13.56 -8.91 1.67
CA SER A 56 -13.89 -9.05 0.25
C SER A 56 -13.11 -8.01 -0.56
N PRO A 57 -12.35 -8.43 -1.58
CA PRO A 57 -11.62 -7.50 -2.44
C PRO A 57 -12.57 -6.67 -3.31
N SER A 58 -12.04 -5.59 -3.90
CA SER A 58 -12.66 -4.97 -5.08
C SER A 58 -12.07 -5.62 -6.32
N LEU A 59 -12.92 -6.01 -7.26
CA LEU A 59 -12.49 -6.60 -8.53
C LEU A 59 -12.58 -5.54 -9.63
N TYR A 60 -11.47 -5.34 -10.34
CA TYR A 60 -11.41 -4.50 -11.53
C TYR A 60 -10.81 -5.29 -12.69
N HIS A 61 -11.45 -5.23 -13.85
CA HIS A 61 -10.98 -5.89 -15.06
C HIS A 61 -10.56 -4.83 -16.09
N HIS A 62 -9.31 -4.91 -16.53
CA HIS A 62 -8.74 -4.02 -17.54
C HIS A 62 -8.34 -4.84 -18.78
N ARG A 63 -8.81 -4.43 -19.96
CA ARG A 63 -8.39 -5.06 -21.22
C ARG A 63 -7.16 -4.33 -21.75
N LEU A 64 -6.04 -5.03 -21.81
CA LEU A 64 -4.77 -4.47 -22.27
C LEU A 64 -4.89 -3.90 -23.70
N GLY A 65 -4.40 -2.68 -23.87
CA GLY A 65 -4.25 -1.99 -25.14
C GLY A 65 -2.78 -1.75 -25.49
N LEU A 66 -2.54 -1.23 -26.70
CA LEU A 66 -1.18 -0.94 -27.19
C LEU A 66 -0.45 0.17 -26.42
N LYS A 67 -1.15 0.90 -25.55
CA LYS A 67 -0.59 1.97 -24.71
C LYS A 67 -0.20 1.48 -23.31
N ASP A 68 -0.61 0.27 -22.93
CA ASP A 68 -0.30 -0.27 -21.60
C ASP A 68 1.09 -0.90 -21.64
N ARG A 69 2.07 -0.25 -20.99
CA ARG A 69 3.48 -0.66 -21.03
C ARG A 69 3.90 -1.49 -19.83
N PHE A 70 3.40 -1.15 -18.64
CA PHE A 70 3.72 -1.83 -17.40
C PHE A 70 2.61 -1.64 -16.37
N LEU A 71 2.67 -2.45 -15.30
CA LEU A 71 1.83 -2.34 -14.11
C LEU A 71 2.72 -2.24 -12.87
N ILE A 72 2.44 -1.28 -12.00
CA ILE A 72 3.08 -1.14 -10.69
C ILE A 72 2.11 -1.66 -9.63
N LEU A 73 2.54 -2.65 -8.84
CA LEU A 73 1.88 -3.07 -7.61
C LEU A 73 2.77 -2.64 -6.44
N SER A 74 2.22 -1.96 -5.45
CA SER A 74 3.02 -1.50 -4.31
C SER A 74 2.23 -1.39 -3.01
N SER A 75 2.95 -1.38 -1.89
CA SER A 75 2.41 -0.95 -0.59
C SER A 75 2.18 0.57 -0.57
N ASP A 76 1.45 1.04 0.45
CA ASP A 76 1.17 2.46 0.67
C ASP A 76 2.42 3.28 1.01
N GLY A 77 3.46 2.65 1.54
CA GLY A 77 4.76 3.28 1.83
C GLY A 77 5.35 4.04 0.64
N LEU A 78 5.16 3.57 -0.61
CA LEU A 78 5.58 4.29 -1.81
C LEU A 78 4.88 5.65 -1.92
N TYR A 79 3.55 5.65 -1.73
CA TYR A 79 2.69 6.82 -1.96
C TYR A 79 2.73 7.83 -0.81
N GLN A 80 3.50 7.57 0.24
CA GLN A 80 3.86 8.59 1.23
C GLN A 80 4.86 9.61 0.66
N TYR A 81 5.56 9.28 -0.44
CA TYR A 81 6.58 10.12 -1.09
C TYR A 81 6.31 10.37 -2.57
N PHE A 82 5.31 9.69 -3.14
CA PHE A 82 4.96 9.73 -4.55
C PHE A 82 3.47 9.91 -4.77
N THR A 83 3.14 10.71 -5.78
CA THR A 83 1.88 10.59 -6.50
C THR A 83 1.92 9.42 -7.49
N ASN A 84 0.76 8.92 -7.90
CA ASN A 84 0.66 7.88 -8.94
C ASN A 84 1.38 8.30 -10.24
N GLN A 85 1.24 9.57 -10.63
CA GLN A 85 1.87 10.12 -11.83
C GLN A 85 3.39 10.17 -11.71
N GLU A 86 3.93 10.59 -10.57
CA GLU A 86 5.39 10.62 -10.38
C GLU A 86 5.99 9.21 -10.39
N ALA A 87 5.31 8.22 -9.80
CA ALA A 87 5.78 6.84 -9.82
C ALA A 87 5.85 6.30 -11.26
N VAL A 88 4.82 6.53 -12.07
CA VAL A 88 4.80 6.18 -13.49
C VAL A 88 5.92 6.91 -14.26
N SER A 89 6.06 8.22 -14.07
CA SER A 89 7.10 9.02 -14.72
C SER A 89 8.52 8.55 -14.38
N GLN A 90 8.79 8.18 -13.13
CA GLN A 90 10.09 7.64 -12.72
C GLN A 90 10.41 6.33 -13.44
N VAL A 91 9.44 5.41 -13.51
CA VAL A 91 9.62 4.14 -14.24
C VAL A 91 9.86 4.40 -15.73
N GLU A 92 9.08 5.28 -16.36
CA GLU A 92 9.28 5.62 -17.78
C GLU A 92 10.65 6.25 -18.06
N MET A 93 11.07 7.21 -17.24
CA MET A 93 12.38 7.85 -17.35
C MET A 93 13.53 6.85 -17.12
N PHE A 94 13.39 5.97 -16.14
CA PHE A 94 14.41 4.98 -15.81
C PHE A 94 14.56 3.94 -16.92
N LEU A 95 13.45 3.37 -17.42
CA LEU A 95 13.48 2.41 -18.53
C LEU A 95 14.06 3.00 -19.82
N ALA A 96 13.84 4.29 -20.08
CA ALA A 96 14.41 4.97 -21.25
C ALA A 96 15.93 5.19 -21.14
N SER A 97 16.46 5.36 -19.94
CA SER A 97 17.88 5.65 -19.69
C SER A 97 18.70 4.41 -19.33
N SER A 98 18.10 3.42 -18.69
CA SER A 98 18.72 2.18 -18.24
C SER A 98 17.82 0.97 -18.56
N PRO A 99 17.74 0.52 -19.83
CA PRO A 99 16.80 -0.52 -20.26
C PRO A 99 16.96 -1.88 -19.57
N GLU A 100 18.17 -2.18 -19.09
CA GLU A 100 18.51 -3.44 -18.39
C GLU A 100 18.46 -3.31 -16.86
N GLY A 101 18.08 -2.12 -16.35
CA GLY A 101 18.00 -1.85 -14.92
C GLY A 101 16.73 -2.40 -14.29
N ASP A 102 16.71 -2.46 -12.95
CA ASP A 102 15.52 -2.81 -12.18
C ASP A 102 14.72 -1.53 -11.80
N PRO A 103 13.56 -1.26 -12.45
CA PRO A 103 12.75 -0.08 -12.14
C PRO A 103 12.13 -0.13 -10.74
N ALA A 104 11.93 -1.31 -10.14
CA ALA A 104 11.42 -1.42 -8.77
C ALA A 104 12.49 -0.99 -7.77
N GLN A 105 13.74 -1.43 -7.97
CA GLN A 105 14.88 -0.98 -7.17
C GLN A 105 15.10 0.52 -7.29
N HIS A 106 15.01 1.09 -8.50
CA HIS A 106 15.08 2.54 -8.71
C HIS A 106 14.03 3.31 -7.90
N LEU A 107 12.77 2.84 -7.89
CA LEU A 107 11.72 3.46 -7.07
C LEU A 107 12.02 3.39 -5.57
N ILE A 108 12.58 2.27 -5.08
CA ILE A 108 12.97 2.13 -3.67
C ILE A 108 14.05 3.16 -3.31
N GLU A 109 15.09 3.27 -4.14
CA GLU A 109 16.19 4.22 -3.93
C GLU A 109 15.70 5.67 -3.91
N GLU A 110 14.81 6.04 -4.83
CA GLU A 110 14.22 7.38 -4.88
C GLU A 110 13.33 7.67 -3.66
N VAL A 111 12.56 6.68 -3.15
CA VAL A 111 11.83 6.84 -1.89
C VAL A 111 12.79 7.09 -0.72
N LEU A 112 13.86 6.29 -0.62
CA LEU A 112 14.83 6.43 0.46
C LEU A 112 15.56 7.79 0.38
N PHE A 113 15.88 8.27 -0.81
CA PHE A 113 16.44 9.60 -1.01
C PHE A 113 15.47 10.72 -0.56
N ARG A 114 14.18 10.62 -0.92
CA ARG A 114 13.14 11.55 -0.47
C ARG A 114 12.93 11.49 1.05
N ALA A 115 12.99 10.29 1.65
CA ALA A 115 12.88 10.10 3.09
C ALA A 115 14.05 10.74 3.84
N ALA A 116 15.29 10.52 3.39
CA ALA A 116 16.49 11.16 3.95
C ALA A 116 16.38 12.69 3.88
N LYS A 117 16.02 13.23 2.71
CA LYS A 117 15.81 14.67 2.53
C LYS A 117 14.73 15.23 3.46
N LYS A 118 13.60 14.53 3.62
CA LYS A 118 12.52 14.93 4.53
C LYS A 118 12.98 14.93 5.99
N ALA A 119 13.88 14.04 6.36
CA ALA A 119 14.47 13.95 7.69
C ALA A 119 15.72 14.83 7.88
N SER A 120 16.10 15.62 6.87
CA SER A 120 17.30 16.48 6.88
C SER A 120 18.59 15.70 7.18
N MET A 121 18.73 14.51 6.59
CA MET A 121 19.90 13.63 6.72
C MET A 121 20.45 13.22 5.36
N ASP A 122 21.70 12.73 5.34
CA ASP A 122 22.26 12.09 4.15
C ASP A 122 21.60 10.73 3.87
N PHE A 123 21.64 10.30 2.61
CA PHE A 123 21.14 8.99 2.20
C PHE A 123 21.84 7.84 2.94
N HIS A 124 23.16 7.90 3.09
CA HIS A 124 23.92 6.85 3.78
C HIS A 124 23.61 6.83 5.28
N GLU A 125 23.42 8.01 5.89
CA GLU A 125 23.00 8.12 7.28
C GLU A 125 21.64 7.43 7.51
N LEU A 126 20.68 7.59 6.58
CA LEU A 126 19.39 6.89 6.64
C LEU A 126 19.56 5.36 6.56
N LEU A 127 20.43 4.86 5.68
CA LEU A 127 20.66 3.43 5.49
C LEU A 127 21.29 2.77 6.72
N ASP A 128 22.16 3.50 7.42
CA ASP A 128 22.86 3.05 8.63
C ASP A 128 21.98 3.03 9.88
N ILE A 129 20.74 3.54 9.80
CA ILE A 129 19.80 3.50 10.92
C ILE A 129 19.51 2.04 11.32
N PRO A 130 19.67 1.69 12.61
CA PRO A 130 19.40 0.33 13.09
C PRO A 130 17.96 -0.13 12.84
N GLN A 131 17.79 -1.43 12.63
CA GLN A 131 16.46 -2.05 12.59
C GLN A 131 15.71 -1.75 13.91
N GLY A 132 14.47 -1.26 13.79
CA GLY A 132 13.64 -0.80 14.91
C GLY A 132 13.36 0.70 14.84
N ASP A 133 14.36 1.52 14.48
CA ASP A 133 14.20 2.98 14.39
C ASP A 133 13.87 3.47 12.98
N ARG A 134 14.08 2.64 11.94
CA ARG A 134 13.79 2.97 10.53
C ARG A 134 12.33 3.41 10.30
N ARG A 135 11.37 2.81 11.01
CA ARG A 135 9.94 3.16 10.92
C ARG A 135 9.61 4.60 11.30
N ARG A 136 10.53 5.32 11.95
CA ARG A 136 10.38 6.76 12.24
C ARG A 136 10.57 7.63 10.98
N TYR A 137 11.22 7.08 9.96
CA TYR A 137 11.67 7.83 8.79
C TYR A 137 10.92 7.47 7.52
N HIS A 138 10.62 6.18 7.33
CA HIS A 138 9.79 5.67 6.23
C HIS A 138 9.09 4.36 6.66
N ASP A 139 7.99 4.01 5.97
CA ASP A 139 7.27 2.76 6.19
C ASP A 139 7.92 1.58 5.44
N ASP A 140 7.41 0.37 5.66
CA ASP A 140 7.83 -0.81 4.90
C ASP A 140 7.44 -0.66 3.41
N LEU A 141 8.42 -0.84 2.51
CA LEU A 141 8.25 -0.67 1.07
C LEU A 141 8.21 -2.03 0.37
N SER A 142 7.23 -2.21 -0.50
CA SER A 142 7.16 -3.36 -1.41
C SER A 142 6.68 -2.87 -2.76
N ILE A 143 7.43 -3.17 -3.82
CA ILE A 143 7.15 -2.72 -5.18
C ILE A 143 7.37 -3.90 -6.12
N ILE A 144 6.43 -4.12 -7.03
CA ILE A 144 6.53 -5.07 -8.14
C ILE A 144 6.20 -4.30 -9.41
N VAL A 145 7.13 -4.28 -10.37
CA VAL A 145 6.91 -3.71 -11.70
C VAL A 145 6.80 -4.86 -12.70
N ILE A 146 5.65 -4.96 -13.35
CA ILE A 146 5.36 -5.99 -14.37
C ILE A 146 5.44 -5.33 -15.73
N SER A 147 6.42 -5.72 -16.54
CA SER A 147 6.47 -5.30 -17.95
C SER A 147 5.37 -5.99 -18.74
N LEU A 148 4.62 -5.20 -19.50
CA LEU A 148 3.62 -5.66 -20.46
C LEU A 148 4.14 -5.56 -21.90
N GLU A 149 5.36 -5.03 -22.09
CA GLU A 149 6.10 -5.03 -23.36
C GLU A 149 6.72 -6.42 -23.63
N GLY A 150 5.88 -7.45 -23.66
CA GLY A 150 6.23 -8.82 -24.06
C GLY A 150 5.55 -9.16 -25.39
N ARG A 151 6.29 -9.77 -26.34
CA ARG A 151 5.85 -10.09 -27.72
C ARG A 151 4.44 -10.71 -27.75
N ILE A 152 3.45 -9.95 -28.18
CA ILE A 152 2.10 -10.44 -28.45
C ILE A 152 2.15 -11.26 -29.75
N TRP A 153 2.36 -12.58 -29.63
CA TRP A 153 2.09 -13.49 -30.75
C TRP A 153 0.58 -13.63 -30.88
N ARG A 154 0.00 -12.96 -31.88
CA ARG A 154 -1.41 -13.17 -32.24
C ARG A 154 -1.50 -14.41 -33.12
N SER A 155 -2.34 -15.38 -32.76
CA SER A 155 -2.73 -16.40 -33.73
C SER A 155 -3.59 -15.73 -34.80
N SER A 156 -3.22 -15.89 -36.06
CA SER A 156 -4.09 -15.58 -37.19
C SER A 156 -5.33 -16.48 -37.09
N VAL A 157 -6.53 -15.89 -37.14
CA VAL A 157 -7.76 -16.61 -37.49
C VAL A 157 -8.03 -16.36 -38.96
#